data_AF-A0A0Q0RXD4-F1
#
_entry.id   AF-A0A0Q0RXD4-F1
#
_cell.length_a   1.000
_cell.length_b   1.000
_cell.length_c   1.000
_cell.angle_alpha   90.00
_cell.angle_beta   90.00
_cell.angle_gamma   90.00
#
_symmetry.space_group_name_H-M   'P 1'
#
loop_
_entity.id
_entity.type
_entity.pdbx_description
1 polymer ?
#
loop_
_entity_poly.entity_id
_entity_poly.type
_entity_poly.pdbx_seq_one_letter_code
_entity_poly.pdbx_strand_id
1 'polypeptide(L)'
;MCITMHNISGTDIGLIGLIGIGVGGIIGSGIFALPAIMGAGIIIMILGLIYAELGSTYTMTGGPYSLPRKALGNDTGFVLGWGYFIYAFTGTAAIIDIFITYTGYYVPGLSVGLVLTPLGIAISLIALAVFTVINILGVKFGTIFSIVTTFGKIVPLVIFAIVGFVVFKIANFKPFLPFGLGGLGLAMALDFFAYTGFEGVVIPSGEVKNPAKTIPRAMIFTVIIVVAVYAILSIAFTGMFNWSGAGIPVTDNQNGYNGFDGVIDKDLSSSLLATSIGASEFIIITDVDNVYLDYKNKKGKINRIKYDEMLDYYNKINFEEGTIKPKILASLRFIENGGTRVYITSIKNIGSIDTGTVIEK
;
A
#
# COMPACT_ATOMS: atom_id res chain seq x y z
N MET A 1 4.91 -26.58 -25.90
CA MET A 1 4.26 -27.70 -25.19
C MET A 1 2.76 -27.54 -25.37
N CYS A 2 2.17 -28.36 -26.22
CA CYS A 2 0.77 -28.27 -26.62
C CYS A 2 -0.08 -28.97 -25.55
N ILE A 3 -0.79 -28.20 -24.71
CA ILE A 3 -1.79 -28.76 -23.81
C ILE A 3 -3.12 -28.69 -24.56
N THR A 4 -3.64 -29.87 -24.86
CA THR A 4 -4.95 -30.17 -25.42
C THR A 4 -6.04 -29.26 -24.86
N MET A 5 -6.60 -28.38 -25.70
CA MET A 5 -7.88 -27.73 -25.40
C MET A 5 -8.97 -28.79 -25.51
N HIS A 6 -9.35 -29.32 -24.34
CA HIS A 6 -10.57 -30.08 -24.18
C HIS A 6 -11.74 -29.22 -24.69
N ASN A 7 -12.56 -29.82 -25.53
CA ASN A 7 -13.82 -29.27 -26.00
C ASN A 7 -14.78 -29.23 -24.78
N ILE A 8 -14.75 -28.15 -23.98
CA ILE A 8 -15.67 -27.95 -22.85
C ILE A 8 -16.93 -27.30 -23.41
N SER A 9 -17.89 -28.13 -23.79
CA SER A 9 -19.26 -27.76 -24.19
C SER A 9 -20.15 -27.34 -23.00
N GLY A 10 -19.59 -26.71 -21.96
CA GLY A 10 -20.30 -26.28 -20.76
C GLY A 10 -20.28 -24.76 -20.62
N THR A 11 -21.28 -24.06 -21.16
CA THR A 11 -21.55 -22.69 -20.69
C THR A 11 -22.08 -22.81 -19.28
N ASP A 12 -21.23 -22.57 -18.28
CA ASP A 12 -21.49 -22.96 -16.89
C ASP A 12 -21.68 -21.75 -15.97
N ILE A 13 -21.13 -20.59 -16.32
CA ILE A 13 -21.18 -19.41 -15.46
C ILE A 13 -22.38 -18.52 -15.83
N GLY A 14 -23.30 -18.36 -14.87
CA GLY A 14 -24.44 -17.43 -14.98
C GLY A 14 -24.12 -16.03 -14.44
N LEU A 15 -25.07 -15.11 -14.55
CA LEU A 15 -24.93 -13.71 -14.11
C LEU A 15 -24.46 -13.58 -12.66
N ILE A 16 -25.07 -14.32 -11.73
CA ILE A 16 -24.73 -14.25 -10.29
C ILE A 16 -23.30 -14.77 -10.05
N GLY A 17 -22.89 -15.83 -10.74
CA GLY A 17 -21.52 -16.35 -10.64
C GLY A 17 -20.50 -15.34 -11.14
N LEU A 18 -20.81 -14.66 -12.25
CA LEU A 18 -19.92 -13.66 -12.82
C LEU A 18 -19.84 -12.38 -11.98
N ILE A 19 -20.94 -11.95 -11.37
CA ILE A 19 -20.95 -10.87 -10.36
C ILE A 19 -20.14 -11.29 -9.13
N GLY A 20 -20.30 -12.53 -8.66
CA GLY A 20 -19.53 -13.07 -7.53
C GLY A 20 -18.02 -13.06 -7.80
N ILE A 21 -17.59 -13.47 -9.00
CA ILE A 21 -16.19 -13.40 -9.43
C ILE A 21 -15.69 -11.94 -9.43
N GLY A 22 -16.47 -11.02 -10.01
CA GLY A 22 -16.09 -9.61 -10.07
C GLY A 22 -16.01 -8.94 -8.69
N VAL A 23 -17.09 -9.04 -7.90
CA VAL A 23 -17.16 -8.45 -6.56
C VAL A 23 -16.14 -9.11 -5.62
N GLY A 24 -16.02 -10.45 -5.65
CA GLY A 24 -15.07 -11.19 -4.83
C GLY A 24 -13.61 -10.97 -5.22
N GLY A 25 -13.36 -10.69 -6.50
CA GLY A 25 -12.05 -10.35 -7.02
C GLY A 25 -11.60 -8.94 -6.61
N ILE A 26 -12.53 -7.98 -6.56
CA ILE A 26 -12.23 -6.60 -6.19
C ILE A 26 -12.20 -6.42 -4.67
N ILE A 27 -13.20 -6.92 -3.94
CA ILE A 27 -13.31 -6.77 -2.48
C ILE A 27 -12.26 -7.64 -1.78
N GLY A 28 -11.14 -7.00 -1.43
CA GLY A 28 -9.99 -7.63 -0.81
C GLY A 28 -9.19 -6.67 0.08
N SER A 29 -7.88 -6.63 -0.13
CA SER A 29 -6.93 -5.94 0.74
C SER A 29 -6.94 -4.40 0.62
N GLY A 30 -7.49 -3.84 -0.47
CA GLY A 30 -7.45 -2.40 -0.75
C GLY A 30 -8.59 -1.56 -0.15
N ILE A 31 -9.50 -2.15 0.64
CA ILE A 31 -10.77 -1.52 1.02
C ILE A 31 -10.67 -0.34 2.00
N PHE A 32 -9.54 -0.19 2.71
CA PHE A 32 -9.41 0.78 3.81
C PHE A 32 -8.91 2.17 3.41
N ALA A 33 -9.00 2.51 2.12
CA ALA A 33 -8.58 3.82 1.65
C ALA A 33 -9.73 4.86 1.67
N LEU A 34 -9.33 6.11 1.91
CA LEU A 34 -10.16 7.29 2.16
C LEU A 34 -10.77 7.87 0.84
N PRO A 35 -11.47 9.05 0.78
CA PRO A 35 -12.50 9.32 -0.24
C PRO A 35 -12.05 9.42 -1.71
N ALA A 36 -10.75 9.24 -2.00
CA ALA A 36 -10.21 9.00 -3.33
C ALA A 36 -10.85 7.79 -4.05
N ILE A 37 -11.35 6.82 -3.29
CA ILE A 37 -12.07 5.65 -3.78
C ILE A 37 -13.19 6.02 -4.76
N MET A 38 -13.96 7.08 -4.49
CA MET A 38 -15.07 7.48 -5.39
C MET A 38 -14.57 7.96 -6.76
N GLY A 39 -13.45 8.68 -6.80
CA GLY A 39 -12.85 9.14 -8.05
C GLY A 39 -12.26 7.98 -8.86
N ALA A 40 -11.58 7.05 -8.18
CA ALA A 40 -11.04 5.84 -8.81
C ALA A 40 -12.15 4.95 -9.38
N GLY A 41 -13.29 4.84 -8.68
CA GLY A 41 -14.46 4.07 -9.13
C GLY A 41 -15.04 4.53 -10.48
N ILE A 42 -15.04 5.83 -10.76
CA ILE A 42 -15.52 6.38 -12.05
C ILE A 42 -14.59 5.94 -13.18
N ILE A 43 -13.28 6.03 -12.97
CA ILE A 43 -12.27 5.60 -13.96
C ILE A 43 -12.45 4.11 -14.26
N ILE A 44 -12.64 3.30 -13.21
CA ILE A 44 -12.85 1.86 -13.32
C ILE A 44 -14.17 1.53 -14.01
N MET A 45 -15.23 2.32 -13.81
CA MET A 45 -16.48 2.15 -14.54
C MET A 45 -16.29 2.35 -16.05
N ILE A 46 -15.56 3.38 -16.46
CA ILE A 46 -15.27 3.63 -17.88
C ILE A 46 -14.45 2.47 -18.46
N LEU A 47 -13.39 2.04 -17.78
CA LEU A 47 -12.59 0.89 -18.21
C LEU A 47 -13.42 -0.40 -18.27
N GLY A 48 -14.23 -0.66 -17.24
CA GLY A 48 -15.12 -1.80 -17.17
C GLY A 48 -16.10 -1.85 -18.33
N LEU A 49 -16.69 -0.71 -18.72
CA LEU A 49 -17.59 -0.63 -19.87
C LEU A 49 -16.89 -0.97 -21.20
N ILE A 50 -15.65 -0.51 -21.40
CA ILE A 50 -14.84 -0.88 -22.57
C ILE A 50 -14.60 -2.40 -22.59
N TYR A 51 -14.22 -2.98 -21.44
CA TYR A 51 -14.02 -4.41 -21.30
C TYR A 51 -15.32 -5.21 -21.50
N ALA A 52 -16.45 -4.68 -21.04
CA ALA A 52 -17.77 -5.27 -21.23
C ALA A 52 -18.17 -5.31 -22.71
N GLU A 53 -17.97 -4.20 -23.45
CA GLU A 53 -18.25 -4.13 -24.88
C GLU A 53 -17.39 -5.14 -25.66
N LEU A 54 -16.08 -5.14 -25.41
CA LEU A 54 -15.15 -6.05 -26.06
C LEU A 54 -15.38 -7.51 -25.71
N GLY A 55 -15.59 -7.83 -24.43
CA GLY A 55 -15.81 -9.20 -23.94
C GLY A 55 -17.17 -9.78 -24.34
N SER A 56 -18.18 -8.92 -24.55
CA SER A 56 -19.49 -9.33 -25.07
C SER A 56 -19.48 -9.61 -26.57
N THR A 57 -18.61 -8.93 -27.32
CA THR A 57 -18.45 -9.07 -28.78
C THR A 57 -17.47 -10.19 -29.14
N TYR A 58 -16.38 -10.30 -28.40
CA TYR A 58 -15.31 -11.26 -28.62
C TYR A 58 -15.24 -12.24 -27.45
N THR A 59 -16.04 -13.31 -27.54
CA THR A 59 -16.17 -14.34 -26.51
C THR A 59 -14.99 -15.31 -26.53
N MET A 60 -13.82 -14.82 -26.13
CA MET A 60 -12.58 -15.61 -26.07
C MET A 60 -11.96 -15.52 -24.68
N THR A 61 -11.59 -16.67 -24.12
CA THR A 61 -10.95 -16.72 -22.80
C THR A 61 -9.59 -16.03 -22.83
N GLY A 62 -9.29 -15.27 -21.77
CA GLY A 62 -7.98 -14.62 -21.60
C GLY A 62 -8.00 -13.09 -21.54
N GLY A 63 -9.18 -12.47 -21.50
CA GLY A 63 -9.40 -11.07 -21.11
C GLY A 63 -8.32 -10.09 -21.61
N PRO A 64 -7.52 -9.45 -20.72
CA PRO A 64 -6.53 -8.41 -21.05
C PRO A 64 -5.45 -8.80 -22.07
N TYR A 65 -5.20 -10.09 -22.28
CA TYR A 65 -4.23 -10.59 -23.26
C TYR A 65 -4.87 -10.86 -24.63
N SER A 66 -6.01 -11.55 -24.60
CA SER A 66 -6.64 -12.08 -25.81
C SER A 66 -7.19 -10.97 -26.73
N LEU A 67 -7.78 -9.92 -26.14
CA LEU A 67 -8.41 -8.83 -26.87
C LEU A 67 -7.37 -7.98 -27.62
N PRO A 68 -6.27 -7.49 -26.99
CA PRO A 68 -5.27 -6.71 -27.72
C PRO A 68 -4.50 -7.54 -28.74
N ARG A 69 -4.23 -8.83 -28.46
CA ARG A 69 -3.62 -9.72 -29.44
C ARG A 69 -4.45 -9.82 -30.72
N LYS A 70 -5.77 -9.91 -30.58
CA LYS A 70 -6.69 -9.95 -31.72
C LYS A 70 -6.71 -8.64 -32.51
N ALA A 71 -6.66 -7.50 -31.82
CA ALA A 71 -6.76 -6.19 -32.44
C ALA A 71 -5.45 -5.69 -33.06
N LEU A 72 -4.31 -5.95 -32.42
CA LEU A 72 -3.01 -5.32 -32.71
C LEU A 72 -1.91 -6.31 -33.12
N GLY A 73 -2.20 -7.62 -33.09
CA GLY A 73 -1.26 -8.67 -33.50
C GLY A 73 -0.44 -9.27 -32.37
N ASN A 74 0.49 -10.16 -32.74
CA ASN A 74 1.20 -11.01 -31.79
C ASN A 74 2.18 -10.25 -30.90
N ASP A 75 2.85 -9.20 -31.39
CA ASP A 75 3.85 -8.46 -30.62
C ASP A 75 3.21 -7.71 -29.46
N THR A 76 2.11 -6.99 -29.71
CA THR A 76 1.34 -6.34 -28.65
C THR A 76 0.73 -7.35 -27.69
N GLY A 77 0.23 -8.47 -28.21
CA GLY A 77 -0.24 -9.58 -27.38
C GLY A 77 0.85 -10.13 -26.46
N PHE A 78 2.09 -10.27 -26.96
CA PHE A 78 3.22 -10.75 -26.16
C PHE A 78 3.57 -9.78 -25.03
N VAL A 79 3.71 -8.49 -25.33
CA VAL A 79 4.04 -7.46 -24.32
C VAL A 79 2.95 -7.37 -23.24
N LEU A 80 1.68 -7.30 -23.64
CA LEU A 80 0.57 -7.21 -22.69
C LEU A 80 0.33 -8.52 -21.93
N GLY A 81 0.59 -9.67 -22.54
CA GLY A 81 0.55 -10.96 -21.87
C GLY A 81 1.60 -11.08 -20.77
N TRP A 82 2.84 -10.68 -21.05
CA TRP A 82 3.90 -10.63 -20.03
C TRP A 82 3.60 -9.59 -18.94
N GLY A 83 3.11 -8.41 -19.32
CA GLY A 83 2.70 -7.40 -18.35
C GLY A 83 1.61 -7.92 -17.42
N TYR A 84 0.58 -8.57 -17.96
CA TYR A 84 -0.48 -9.18 -17.18
C TYR A 84 0.02 -10.34 -16.30
N PHE A 85 0.95 -11.16 -16.81
CA PHE A 85 1.56 -12.24 -16.02
C PHE A 85 2.32 -11.70 -14.80
N ILE A 86 3.16 -10.69 -15.00
CA ILE A 86 3.91 -10.05 -13.90
C ILE A 86 2.93 -9.44 -12.89
N TYR A 87 1.92 -8.73 -13.38
CA TYR A 87 0.86 -8.16 -12.54
C TYR A 87 0.11 -9.23 -11.73
N ALA A 88 -0.29 -10.33 -12.34
CA ALA A 88 -0.99 -11.41 -11.65
C ALA A 88 -0.09 -12.08 -10.60
N PHE A 89 1.20 -12.24 -10.90
CA PHE A 89 2.18 -12.82 -9.99
C PHE A 89 2.43 -11.91 -8.77
N THR A 90 2.71 -10.63 -8.99
CA THR A 90 2.97 -9.67 -7.90
C THR A 90 1.71 -9.36 -7.10
N GLY A 91 0.54 -9.26 -7.75
CA GLY A 91 -0.74 -9.07 -7.08
C GLY A 91 -1.10 -10.24 -6.16
N THR A 92 -0.92 -11.48 -6.63
CA THR A 92 -1.14 -12.68 -5.79
C THR A 92 -0.19 -12.71 -4.59
N ALA A 93 1.08 -12.35 -4.79
CA ALA A 93 2.06 -12.24 -3.71
C ALA A 93 1.67 -11.16 -2.68
N ALA A 94 1.20 -9.99 -3.12
CA ALA A 94 0.73 -8.95 -2.22
C ALA A 94 -0.50 -9.39 -1.41
N ILE A 95 -1.45 -10.09 -2.03
CA ILE A 95 -2.65 -10.58 -1.35
C ILE A 95 -2.31 -11.63 -0.29
N ILE A 96 -1.40 -12.57 -0.58
CA ILE A 96 -1.01 -13.61 0.39
C ILE A 96 -0.22 -13.02 1.57
N ASP A 97 0.64 -12.04 1.29
CA ASP A 97 1.40 -11.31 2.31
C ASP A 97 0.48 -10.58 3.30
N ILE A 98 -0.52 -9.87 2.78
CA ILE A 98 -1.53 -9.19 3.59
C ILE A 98 -2.38 -10.18 4.38
N PHE A 99 -2.75 -11.31 3.77
CA PHE A 99 -3.50 -12.37 4.45
C PHE A 99 -2.73 -12.93 5.67
N ILE A 100 -1.43 -13.22 5.51
CA ILE A 100 -0.60 -13.69 6.62
C ILE A 100 -0.35 -12.59 7.65
N THR A 101 -0.17 -11.34 7.22
CA THR A 101 0.00 -10.21 8.13
C THR A 101 -1.22 -10.02 9.04
N TYR A 102 -2.45 -10.09 8.48
CA TYR A 102 -3.67 -10.06 9.30
C TYR A 102 -3.81 -11.29 10.21
N THR A 103 -3.36 -12.46 9.75
CA THR A 103 -3.36 -13.69 10.57
C THR A 103 -2.34 -13.60 11.72
N GLY A 104 -1.22 -12.90 11.50
CA GLY A 104 -0.15 -12.68 12.48
C GLY A 104 -0.61 -11.92 13.72
N TYR A 105 -1.70 -11.15 13.62
CA TYR A 105 -2.36 -10.55 14.79
C TYR A 105 -2.90 -11.61 15.77
N TYR A 106 -3.41 -12.73 15.25
CA TYR A 106 -3.97 -13.83 16.05
C TYR A 106 -2.94 -14.93 16.34
N VAL A 107 -1.95 -15.08 15.47
CA VAL A 107 -0.89 -16.09 15.58
C VAL A 107 0.46 -15.38 15.64
N PRO A 108 1.00 -15.09 16.84
CA PRO A 108 2.27 -14.41 16.99
C PRO A 108 3.41 -15.18 16.31
N GLY A 109 4.33 -14.45 15.67
CA GLY A 109 5.49 -15.03 15.01
C GLY A 109 5.34 -15.31 13.51
N LEU A 110 4.18 -15.00 12.90
CA LEU A 110 4.01 -15.06 11.43
C LEU A 110 4.52 -13.80 10.73
N SER A 111 4.43 -12.65 11.38
CA SER A 111 4.94 -11.38 10.89
C SER A 111 5.50 -10.54 12.03
N VAL A 112 6.45 -9.67 11.70
CA VAL A 112 6.93 -8.59 12.56
C VAL A 112 6.68 -7.29 11.80
N GLY A 113 5.66 -6.54 12.21
CA GLY A 113 5.16 -5.41 11.44
C GLY A 113 4.64 -5.85 10.07
N LEU A 114 5.17 -5.23 9.01
CA LEU A 114 4.83 -5.54 7.60
C LEU A 114 5.78 -6.56 6.95
N VAL A 115 6.62 -7.23 7.74
CA VAL A 115 7.60 -8.20 7.22
C VAL A 115 7.24 -9.59 7.73
N LEU A 116 7.06 -10.54 6.81
CA LEU A 116 6.81 -11.94 7.16
C LEU A 116 8.09 -12.58 7.74
N THR A 117 7.91 -13.38 8.78
CA THR A 117 8.98 -14.24 9.30
C THR A 117 9.19 -15.43 8.35
N PRO A 118 10.29 -16.19 8.48
CA PRO A 118 10.46 -17.44 7.72
C PRO A 118 9.29 -18.42 7.88
N LEU A 119 8.67 -18.45 9.07
CA LEU A 119 7.46 -19.24 9.32
C LEU A 119 6.26 -18.68 8.54
N GLY A 120 6.06 -17.35 8.55
CA GLY A 120 5.01 -16.69 7.78
C GLY A 120 5.14 -16.95 6.28
N ILE A 121 6.36 -16.94 5.74
CA ILE A 121 6.65 -17.28 4.34
C ILE A 121 6.27 -18.74 4.05
N ALA A 122 6.65 -19.68 4.91
CA ALA A 122 6.31 -21.09 4.73
C ALA A 122 4.78 -21.32 4.71
N ILE A 123 4.04 -20.68 5.61
CA ILE A 123 2.58 -20.76 5.64
C ILE A 123 1.96 -20.08 4.41
N SER A 124 2.52 -18.96 3.95
CA SER A 124 2.08 -18.30 2.71
C SER A 124 2.15 -19.25 1.51
N LEU A 125 3.27 -19.98 1.37
CA LEU A 125 3.46 -20.94 0.29
C LEU A 125 2.48 -22.11 0.38
N ILE A 126 2.19 -22.60 1.59
CA ILE A 126 1.19 -23.66 1.81
C ILE A 126 -0.21 -23.16 1.43
N ALA A 127 -0.60 -21.96 1.89
CA ALA A 127 -1.89 -21.37 1.56
C ALA A 127 -2.03 -21.16 0.04
N LEU A 128 -0.99 -20.65 -0.61
CA LEU A 128 -0.97 -20.48 -2.06
C LEU A 128 -1.10 -21.82 -2.80
N ALA A 129 -0.42 -22.88 -2.32
CA ALA A 129 -0.55 -24.22 -2.89
C ALA A 129 -2.00 -24.75 -2.76
N VAL A 130 -2.65 -24.54 -1.61
CA VAL A 130 -4.06 -24.93 -1.41
C VAL A 130 -4.98 -24.21 -2.38
N PHE A 131 -4.88 -22.89 -2.51
CA PHE A 131 -5.68 -22.12 -3.47
C PHE A 131 -5.41 -22.55 -4.92
N THR A 132 -4.16 -22.87 -5.24
CA THR A 132 -3.78 -23.37 -6.57
C THR A 132 -4.44 -24.72 -6.85
N VAL A 133 -4.45 -25.65 -5.88
CA VAL A 133 -5.15 -26.93 -6.02
C VAL A 133 -6.65 -26.73 -6.24
N ILE A 134 -7.30 -25.84 -5.48
CA ILE A 134 -8.72 -25.51 -5.65
C ILE A 134 -8.99 -25.02 -7.09
N ASN A 135 -8.11 -24.16 -7.62
CA ASN A 135 -8.25 -23.64 -8.99
C ASN A 135 -8.02 -24.73 -10.06
N ILE A 136 -7.15 -25.71 -9.81
CA ILE A 136 -6.91 -26.84 -10.73
C ILE A 136 -8.10 -27.82 -10.75
N LEU A 137 -8.83 -27.98 -9.64
CA LEU A 137 -9.98 -28.90 -9.54
C LEU A 137 -11.19 -28.46 -10.38
N GLY A 138 -11.23 -27.21 -10.85
CA GLY A 138 -12.15 -26.77 -11.89
C GLY A 138 -12.81 -25.42 -11.62
N VAL A 139 -13.15 -24.71 -12.71
CA VAL A 139 -13.68 -23.33 -12.69
C VAL A 139 -15.01 -23.22 -11.95
N LYS A 140 -15.85 -24.27 -11.97
CA LYS A 140 -17.10 -24.33 -11.17
C LYS A 140 -16.84 -24.23 -9.67
N PHE A 141 -15.87 -24.97 -9.17
CA PHE A 141 -15.51 -24.94 -7.75
C PHE A 141 -14.92 -23.59 -7.37
N GLY A 142 -14.05 -23.03 -8.22
CA GLY A 142 -13.52 -21.67 -8.04
C GLY A 142 -14.64 -20.61 -7.97
N THR A 143 -15.65 -20.73 -8.84
CA THR A 143 -16.81 -19.81 -8.83
C THR A 143 -17.64 -19.93 -7.55
N ILE A 144 -17.93 -21.15 -7.10
CA ILE A 144 -18.67 -21.38 -5.84
C ILE A 144 -17.86 -20.85 -4.65
N PHE A 145 -16.56 -21.16 -4.60
CA PHE A 145 -15.65 -20.68 -3.57
C PHE A 145 -15.61 -19.14 -3.51
N SER A 146 -15.53 -18.49 -4.68
CA SER A 146 -15.58 -17.04 -4.80
C SER A 146 -16.90 -16.47 -4.28
N ILE A 147 -18.05 -17.06 -4.62
CA ILE A 147 -19.36 -16.63 -4.09
C ILE A 147 -19.40 -16.75 -2.56
N VAL A 148 -19.04 -17.92 -2.03
CA VAL A 148 -19.09 -18.18 -0.57
C VAL A 148 -18.21 -17.20 0.19
N THR A 149 -16.98 -17.00 -0.27
CA THR A 149 -16.04 -16.04 0.36
C THR A 149 -16.51 -14.60 0.20
N THR A 150 -17.15 -14.24 -0.92
CA THR A 150 -17.73 -12.90 -1.14
C THR A 150 -18.81 -12.59 -0.11
N PHE A 151 -19.79 -13.49 0.06
CA PHE A 151 -20.81 -13.32 1.11
C PHE A 151 -20.20 -13.32 2.50
N GLY A 152 -19.23 -14.20 2.76
CA GLY A 152 -18.50 -14.25 4.03
C GLY A 152 -17.76 -12.95 4.37
N LYS A 153 -17.25 -12.24 3.36
CA LYS A 153 -16.61 -10.91 3.53
C LYS A 153 -17.62 -9.79 3.69
N ILE A 154 -18.78 -9.84 3.02
CA ILE A 154 -19.78 -8.76 3.09
C ILE A 154 -20.34 -8.61 4.51
N VAL A 155 -20.55 -9.72 5.24
CA VAL A 155 -21.11 -9.68 6.60
C VAL A 155 -20.29 -8.81 7.58
N PRO A 156 -18.98 -9.05 7.79
CA PRO A 156 -18.17 -8.22 8.67
C PRO A 156 -18.05 -6.78 8.16
N LEU A 157 -18.05 -6.53 6.85
CA LEU A 157 -18.06 -5.18 6.28
C LEU A 157 -19.36 -4.43 6.61
N VAL A 158 -20.51 -5.10 6.54
CA VAL A 158 -21.79 -4.52 6.95
C VAL A 158 -21.81 -4.21 8.44
N ILE A 159 -21.32 -5.14 9.28
CA ILE A 159 -21.20 -4.90 10.74
C ILE A 159 -20.31 -3.68 10.99
N PHE A 160 -19.16 -3.62 10.33
CA PHE A 160 -18.24 -2.49 10.44
C PHE A 160 -18.89 -1.17 10.01
N ALA A 161 -19.62 -1.15 8.90
CA ALA A 161 -20.37 0.03 8.46
C ALA A 161 -21.39 0.47 9.51
N ILE A 162 -22.20 -0.47 10.03
CA ILE A 162 -23.20 -0.19 11.07
C ILE A 162 -22.53 0.41 12.31
N VAL A 163 -21.47 -0.22 12.82
CA VAL A 163 -20.72 0.30 13.98
C VAL A 163 -20.18 1.69 13.69
N GLY A 164 -19.56 1.90 12.52
CA GLY A 164 -19.03 3.20 12.11
C GLY A 164 -20.10 4.29 12.03
N PHE A 165 -21.32 3.96 11.60
CA PHE A 165 -22.45 4.90 11.61
C PHE A 165 -23.02 5.17 13.01
N VAL A 166 -22.95 4.21 13.93
CA VAL A 166 -23.38 4.40 15.33
C VAL A 166 -22.48 5.40 16.06
N VAL A 167 -21.16 5.34 15.82
CA VAL A 167 -20.18 6.25 16.45
C VAL A 167 -19.82 7.47 15.58
N PHE A 168 -20.61 7.71 14.53
CA PHE A 168 -20.32 8.69 13.49
C PHE A 168 -20.30 10.12 14.02
N LYS A 169 -19.22 10.85 13.74
CA LYS A 169 -19.10 12.28 14.02
C LYS A 169 -18.78 13.04 12.75
N ILE A 170 -19.71 13.89 12.31
CA ILE A 170 -19.50 14.72 11.12
C ILE A 170 -18.32 15.69 11.25
N ALA A 171 -17.92 16.02 12.49
CA ALA A 171 -16.74 16.82 12.77
C ALA A 171 -15.44 16.17 12.24
N ASN A 172 -15.39 14.83 12.15
CA ASN A 172 -14.23 14.09 11.66
C ASN A 172 -13.97 14.28 10.16
N PHE A 173 -14.93 14.81 9.41
CA PHE A 173 -14.76 15.20 8.00
C PHE A 173 -14.06 16.55 7.84
N LYS A 174 -13.66 17.22 8.93
CA LYS A 174 -12.95 18.49 8.89
C LYS A 174 -11.50 18.33 9.36
N PRO A 175 -10.50 18.78 8.58
CA PRO A 175 -10.61 19.27 7.19
C PRO A 175 -10.91 18.13 6.20
N PHE A 176 -11.76 18.37 5.19
CA PHE A 176 -12.17 17.34 4.23
C PHE A 176 -11.05 16.96 3.23
N LEU A 177 -10.24 17.96 2.86
CA LEU A 177 -9.09 17.80 1.97
C LEU A 177 -7.85 18.39 2.65
N PRO A 178 -7.28 17.72 3.67
CA PRO A 178 -6.11 18.22 4.40
C PRO A 178 -4.90 18.48 3.48
N PHE A 179 -4.77 17.67 2.43
CA PHE A 179 -3.66 17.71 1.47
C PHE A 179 -4.05 18.32 0.11
N GLY A 180 -5.21 19.00 0.04
CA GLY A 180 -5.74 19.57 -1.19
C GLY A 180 -5.99 18.57 -2.32
N LEU A 181 -6.12 19.07 -3.56
CA LEU A 181 -6.36 18.23 -4.75
C LEU A 181 -5.16 17.35 -5.11
N GLY A 182 -3.93 17.76 -4.77
CA GLY A 182 -2.73 16.96 -5.00
C GLY A 182 -2.74 15.66 -4.20
N GLY A 183 -3.08 15.73 -2.91
CA GLY A 183 -3.23 14.54 -2.07
C GLY A 183 -4.40 13.65 -2.49
N LEU A 184 -5.50 14.25 -2.95
CA LEU A 184 -6.61 13.49 -3.53
C LEU A 184 -6.17 12.70 -4.76
N GLY A 185 -5.42 13.30 -5.69
CA GLY A 185 -4.92 12.62 -6.89
C GLY A 185 -3.96 11.47 -6.58
N LEU A 186 -3.06 11.64 -5.62
CA LEU A 186 -2.17 10.57 -5.16
C LEU A 186 -2.95 9.41 -4.52
N ALA A 187 -3.93 9.72 -3.69
CA ALA A 187 -4.78 8.70 -3.09
C ALA A 187 -5.60 7.96 -4.17
N MET A 188 -6.12 8.66 -5.19
CA MET A 188 -6.85 8.03 -6.30
C MET A 188 -5.95 7.07 -7.09
N ALA A 189 -4.67 7.40 -7.25
CA ALA A 189 -3.71 6.53 -7.93
C ALA A 189 -3.40 5.27 -7.12
N LEU A 190 -3.27 5.39 -5.79
CA LEU A 190 -3.09 4.24 -4.90
C LEU A 190 -4.34 3.35 -4.85
N ASP A 191 -5.53 3.96 -4.87
CA ASP A 191 -6.82 3.27 -4.82
C ASP A 191 -7.13 2.50 -6.10
N PHE A 192 -6.42 2.78 -7.20
CA PHE A 192 -6.53 1.96 -8.40
C PHE A 192 -6.26 0.48 -8.09
N PHE A 193 -5.32 0.20 -7.18
CA PHE A 193 -5.06 -1.15 -6.71
C PHE A 193 -6.29 -1.78 -6.01
N ALA A 194 -7.04 -0.99 -5.24
CA ALA A 194 -8.23 -1.49 -4.54
C ALA A 194 -9.37 -1.91 -5.47
N TYR A 195 -9.36 -1.42 -6.72
CA TYR A 195 -10.33 -1.76 -7.76
C TYR A 195 -9.84 -2.82 -8.75
N THR A 196 -8.62 -3.33 -8.58
CA THR A 196 -8.11 -4.45 -9.38
C THR A 196 -8.98 -5.70 -9.19
N GLY A 197 -9.16 -6.49 -10.25
CA GLY A 197 -9.99 -7.70 -10.22
C GLY A 197 -11.30 -7.58 -11.00
N PHE A 198 -11.68 -6.38 -11.46
CA PHE A 198 -12.85 -6.19 -12.34
C PHE A 198 -12.70 -6.96 -13.66
N GLU A 199 -11.46 -7.10 -14.14
CA GLU A 199 -11.11 -7.89 -15.31
C GLU A 199 -11.46 -9.39 -15.16
N GLY A 200 -11.62 -9.88 -13.92
CA GLY A 200 -12.10 -11.23 -13.63
C GLY A 200 -13.46 -11.55 -14.27
N VAL A 201 -14.29 -10.54 -14.53
CA VAL A 201 -15.60 -10.67 -15.20
C VAL A 201 -15.46 -11.06 -16.68
N VAL A 202 -14.36 -10.67 -17.35
CA VAL A 202 -14.17 -10.94 -18.79
C VAL A 202 -13.22 -12.09 -19.07
N ILE A 203 -12.36 -12.47 -18.11
CA ILE A 203 -11.39 -13.55 -18.30
C ILE A 203 -12.06 -14.87 -18.73
N PRO A 204 -13.15 -15.34 -18.08
CA PRO A 204 -13.81 -16.59 -18.45
C PRO A 204 -14.91 -16.39 -19.51
N SER A 205 -14.83 -15.37 -20.37
CA SER A 205 -15.93 -15.04 -21.31
C SER A 205 -16.35 -16.20 -22.23
N GLY A 206 -15.44 -17.14 -22.53
CA GLY A 206 -15.75 -18.35 -23.30
C GLY A 206 -16.64 -19.37 -22.56
N GLU A 207 -16.77 -19.26 -21.24
CA GLU A 207 -17.49 -20.20 -20.36
C GLU A 207 -18.81 -19.60 -19.81
N VAL A 208 -19.15 -18.38 -20.21
CA VAL A 208 -20.32 -17.64 -19.73
C VAL A 208 -21.57 -18.01 -20.52
N LYS A 209 -22.70 -18.20 -19.83
CA LYS A 209 -24.03 -18.37 -20.46
C LYS A 209 -24.49 -17.03 -21.06
N ASN A 210 -24.83 -17.01 -22.35
CA ASN A 210 -25.22 -15.81 -23.09
C ASN A 210 -24.26 -14.60 -22.89
N PRO A 211 -22.97 -14.71 -23.29
CA PRO A 211 -21.95 -13.71 -23.00
C PRO A 211 -22.34 -12.28 -23.41
N ALA A 212 -22.99 -12.14 -24.58
CA ALA A 212 -23.43 -10.87 -25.15
C ALA A 212 -24.33 -10.03 -24.21
N LYS A 213 -25.09 -10.69 -23.33
CA LYS A 213 -25.97 -10.02 -22.35
C LYS A 213 -25.44 -10.13 -20.92
N THR A 214 -24.80 -11.24 -20.58
CA THR A 214 -24.38 -11.54 -19.21
C THR A 214 -23.13 -10.76 -18.81
N ILE A 215 -22.13 -10.64 -19.69
CA ILE A 215 -20.88 -9.95 -19.37
C ILE A 215 -21.12 -8.45 -19.11
N PRO A 216 -21.83 -7.70 -19.98
CA PRO A 216 -22.07 -6.27 -19.72
C PRO A 216 -22.86 -6.01 -18.45
N ARG A 217 -23.90 -6.82 -18.20
CA ARG A 217 -24.69 -6.71 -16.97
C ARG A 217 -23.85 -7.02 -15.73
N ALA A 218 -23.07 -8.11 -15.76
CA ALA A 218 -22.22 -8.50 -14.65
C ALA A 218 -21.19 -7.42 -14.34
N MET A 219 -20.54 -6.85 -15.36
CA MET A 219 -19.57 -5.78 -15.18
C MET A 219 -20.18 -4.54 -14.52
N ILE A 220 -21.33 -4.07 -15.04
CA ILE A 220 -22.03 -2.90 -14.50
C ILE A 220 -22.44 -3.14 -13.04
N PHE A 221 -23.07 -4.29 -12.76
CA PHE A 221 -23.48 -4.62 -11.38
C PHE A 221 -22.28 -4.76 -10.45
N THR A 222 -21.20 -5.42 -10.87
CA THR A 222 -19.96 -5.55 -10.09
C THR A 222 -19.42 -4.18 -9.71
N VAL A 223 -19.23 -3.28 -10.68
CA VAL A 223 -18.67 -1.94 -10.41
C VAL A 223 -19.59 -1.14 -9.49
N ILE A 224 -20.91 -1.13 -9.74
CA ILE A 224 -21.86 -0.41 -8.89
C ILE A 224 -21.83 -0.94 -7.45
N ILE A 225 -21.84 -2.26 -7.27
CA ILE A 225 -21.81 -2.89 -5.94
C ILE A 225 -20.53 -2.51 -5.22
N VAL A 226 -19.37 -2.63 -5.86
CA VAL A 226 -18.08 -2.32 -5.24
C VAL A 226 -17.98 -0.84 -4.90
N VAL A 227 -18.34 0.06 -5.82
CA VAL A 227 -18.31 1.51 -5.56
C VAL A 227 -19.23 1.87 -4.40
N ALA A 228 -20.44 1.29 -4.33
CA ALA A 228 -21.35 1.52 -3.23
C ALA A 228 -20.79 1.01 -1.89
N VAL A 229 -20.29 -0.23 -1.86
CA VAL A 229 -19.70 -0.83 -0.66
C VAL A 229 -18.51 -0.01 -0.18
N TYR A 230 -17.57 0.31 -1.07
CA TYR A 230 -16.39 1.08 -0.71
C TYR A 230 -16.76 2.50 -0.25
N ALA A 231 -17.68 3.19 -0.93
CA ALA A 231 -18.13 4.52 -0.51
C ALA A 231 -18.77 4.49 0.90
N ILE A 232 -19.65 3.51 1.16
CA ILE A 232 -20.27 3.34 2.48
C ILE A 232 -19.22 3.10 3.56
N LEU A 233 -18.26 2.21 3.30
CA LEU A 233 -17.20 1.88 4.25
C LEU A 233 -16.25 3.06 4.49
N SER A 234 -15.82 3.77 3.43
CA SER A 234 -14.98 4.95 3.57
C SER A 234 -15.68 6.05 4.34
N ILE A 235 -16.99 6.28 4.10
CA ILE A 235 -17.77 7.27 4.86
C ILE A 235 -17.88 6.86 6.33
N ALA A 236 -18.24 5.61 6.61
CA ALA A 236 -18.36 5.09 7.98
C ALA A 236 -17.01 5.16 8.71
N PHE A 237 -15.93 4.74 8.07
CA PHE A 237 -14.57 4.79 8.61
C PHE A 237 -14.12 6.23 8.85
N THR A 238 -14.38 7.14 7.90
CA THR A 238 -14.02 8.55 8.02
C THR A 238 -14.77 9.21 9.17
N GLY A 239 -16.06 8.91 9.31
CA GLY A 239 -16.89 9.44 10.39
C GLY A 239 -16.61 8.85 11.76
N MET A 240 -16.03 7.65 11.83
CA MET A 240 -15.71 6.97 13.09
C MET A 240 -14.48 7.57 13.79
N PHE A 241 -13.40 7.85 13.05
CA PHE A 241 -12.13 8.30 13.63
C PHE A 241 -11.86 9.79 13.37
N ASN A 242 -11.28 10.48 14.36
CA ASN A 242 -10.77 11.82 14.14
C ASN A 242 -9.40 11.75 13.46
N TRP A 243 -9.38 12.06 12.16
CA TRP A 243 -8.18 11.99 11.31
C TRP A 243 -7.10 13.00 11.66
N SER A 244 -7.46 14.08 12.38
CA SER A 244 -6.45 14.99 12.93
C SER A 244 -5.57 14.32 14.00
N GLY A 245 -5.97 13.16 14.52
CA GLY A 245 -5.18 12.30 15.40
C GLY A 245 -4.79 10.94 14.81
N ALA A 246 -5.08 10.66 13.53
CA ALA A 246 -4.65 9.43 12.83
C ALA A 246 -3.17 9.54 12.41
N GLY A 247 -2.35 9.92 13.40
CA GLY A 247 -0.96 10.30 13.32
C GLY A 247 -0.55 11.12 14.56
N ILE A 248 -0.63 10.52 15.74
CA ILE A 248 0.06 11.00 16.95
C ILE A 248 0.71 9.76 17.56
N PRO A 249 2.05 9.64 17.58
CA PRO A 249 2.67 8.52 18.25
C PRO A 249 2.27 8.56 19.73
N VAL A 250 1.87 7.41 20.25
CA VAL A 250 1.38 7.23 21.61
C VAL A 250 2.42 6.45 22.40
N THR A 251 2.68 6.86 23.64
CA THR A 251 3.44 6.03 24.58
C THR A 251 2.49 5.35 25.54
N ASP A 252 2.73 4.07 25.80
CA ASP A 252 2.01 3.33 26.84
C ASP A 252 2.56 3.72 28.22
N ASN A 253 1.70 4.25 29.08
CA ASN A 253 1.99 4.51 30.49
C ASN A 253 1.06 3.65 31.37
N GLN A 254 1.42 3.43 32.64
CA GLN A 254 0.66 2.59 33.59
C GLN A 254 -0.83 2.97 33.75
N ASN A 255 -1.25 4.16 33.28
CA ASN A 255 -2.63 4.67 33.33
C ASN A 255 -3.28 4.88 31.94
N GLY A 256 -2.70 4.36 30.86
CA GLY A 256 -3.24 4.43 29.49
C GLY A 256 -2.30 5.06 28.47
N TYR A 257 -2.83 5.33 27.27
CA TYR A 257 -2.09 5.91 26.15
C TYR A 257 -2.08 7.43 26.20
N ASN A 258 -0.89 8.04 26.26
CA ASN A 258 -0.73 9.48 26.06
C ASN A 258 -0.19 9.76 24.66
N GLY A 259 -0.87 10.62 23.91
CA GLY A 259 -0.31 11.18 22.68
C GLY A 259 0.84 12.10 23.00
N PHE A 260 1.96 11.96 22.30
CA PHE A 260 3.01 12.97 22.30
C PHE A 260 3.08 13.62 20.92
N ASP A 261 3.42 14.91 20.87
CA ASP A 261 3.76 15.59 19.63
C ASP A 261 5.03 14.98 19.04
N GLY A 262 4.88 13.86 18.34
CA GLY A 262 5.93 13.29 17.53
C GLY A 262 5.83 13.90 16.14
N VAL A 263 6.45 15.06 15.97
CA VAL A 263 6.96 15.43 14.65
C VAL A 263 7.86 14.27 14.23
N ILE A 264 7.57 13.63 13.09
CA ILE A 264 8.50 12.67 12.49
C ILE A 264 9.74 13.46 12.13
N ASP A 265 10.67 13.51 13.09
CA ASP A 265 11.92 14.20 12.93
C ASP A 265 12.73 13.37 11.92
N LYS A 266 12.82 13.91 10.70
CA LYS A 266 13.50 13.27 9.59
C LYS A 266 14.95 12.92 9.94
N ASP A 267 15.62 13.75 10.73
CA ASP A 267 17.03 13.56 11.06
C ASP A 267 17.18 12.41 12.08
N LEU A 268 16.32 12.37 13.11
CA LEU A 268 16.27 11.26 14.07
C LEU A 268 15.79 9.95 13.44
N SER A 269 14.83 10.01 12.52
CA SER A 269 14.32 8.84 11.80
C SER A 269 15.37 8.25 10.88
N SER A 270 16.12 9.09 10.15
CA SER A 270 17.25 8.66 9.33
C SER A 270 18.41 8.10 10.16
N SER A 271 18.68 8.69 11.32
CA SER A 271 19.66 8.16 12.28
C SER A 271 19.28 6.75 12.77
N LEU A 272 18.03 6.56 13.20
CA LEU A 272 17.52 5.25 13.63
C LEU A 272 17.59 4.22 12.50
N LEU A 273 17.20 4.60 11.28
CA LEU A 273 17.30 3.74 10.09
C LEU A 273 18.76 3.35 9.81
N ALA A 274 19.68 4.34 9.83
CA ALA A 274 21.11 4.12 9.60
C ALA A 274 21.70 3.15 10.64
N THR A 275 21.35 3.31 11.91
CA THR A 275 21.72 2.36 12.97
C THR A 275 21.11 0.97 12.72
N SER A 276 19.83 0.89 12.35
CA SER A 276 19.13 -0.40 12.14
C SER A 276 19.73 -1.23 11.01
N ILE A 277 20.28 -0.58 9.98
CA ILE A 277 20.96 -1.25 8.87
C ILE A 277 22.45 -1.51 9.14
N GLY A 278 22.97 -1.14 10.32
CA GLY A 278 24.38 -1.31 10.69
C GLY A 278 25.33 -0.40 9.93
N ALA A 279 24.89 0.79 9.52
CA ALA A 279 25.76 1.74 8.82
C ALA A 279 26.90 2.22 9.74
N SER A 280 28.12 2.31 9.19
CA SER A 280 29.27 2.89 9.91
C SER A 280 29.26 4.41 9.88
N GLU A 281 28.84 4.99 8.75
CA GLU A 281 28.82 6.43 8.52
C GLU A 281 27.40 6.94 8.23
N PHE A 282 27.11 8.16 8.68
CA PHE A 282 25.83 8.84 8.45
C PHE A 282 26.07 10.27 7.94
N ILE A 283 25.33 10.69 6.91
CA ILE A 283 25.49 12.01 6.28
C ILE A 283 24.16 12.76 6.36
N ILE A 284 24.19 13.96 6.92
CA ILE A 284 23.07 14.90 7.00
C ILE A 284 23.35 16.07 6.07
N ILE A 285 22.48 16.23 5.06
CA ILE A 285 22.57 17.32 4.08
C ILE A 285 21.71 18.50 4.55
N THR A 286 22.28 19.71 4.53
CA THR A 286 21.64 20.95 4.99
C THR A 286 22.05 22.16 4.13
N ASP A 287 21.52 23.35 4.42
CA ASP A 287 21.81 24.57 3.67
C ASP A 287 23.10 25.27 4.13
N VAL A 288 23.73 24.76 5.19
CA VAL A 288 24.96 25.29 5.77
C VAL A 288 26.13 24.34 5.52
N ASP A 289 27.30 24.90 5.24
CA ASP A 289 28.49 24.09 4.99
C ASP A 289 29.00 23.39 6.26
N ASN A 290 28.82 24.02 7.43
CA ASN A 290 29.28 23.53 8.73
C ASN A 290 28.33 24.00 9.85
N VAL A 291 28.40 23.33 10.99
CA VAL A 291 27.87 23.79 12.27
C VAL A 291 28.72 24.94 12.80
N TYR A 292 28.06 25.96 13.35
CA TYR A 292 28.70 27.12 13.98
C TYR A 292 28.22 27.23 15.43
N LEU A 293 29.14 27.55 16.36
CA LEU A 293 28.80 27.83 17.76
C LEU A 293 27.90 29.08 17.88
N ASP A 294 28.12 30.08 17.02
CA ASP A 294 27.24 31.24 16.84
C ASP A 294 26.94 31.43 15.35
N TYR A 295 25.77 30.94 14.93
CA TYR A 295 25.34 30.99 13.54
C TYR A 295 25.09 32.42 13.04
N LYS A 296 24.48 33.30 13.86
CA LYS A 296 24.10 34.66 13.45
C LYS A 296 25.33 35.50 13.09
N ASN A 297 26.41 35.34 13.85
CA ASN A 297 27.67 36.04 13.61
C ASN A 297 28.68 35.20 12.79
N LYS A 298 28.31 33.98 12.38
CA LYS A 298 29.18 32.99 11.71
C LYS A 298 30.50 32.77 12.43
N LYS A 299 30.49 32.71 13.77
CA LYS A 299 31.67 32.49 14.62
C LYS A 299 31.71 31.06 15.15
N GLY A 300 32.92 30.55 15.38
CA GLY A 300 33.14 29.21 15.93
C GLY A 300 32.70 28.10 14.97
N LYS A 301 33.24 28.12 13.74
CA LYS A 301 33.02 27.06 12.74
C LYS A 301 33.58 25.73 13.24
N ILE A 302 32.76 24.67 13.26
CA ILE A 302 33.18 23.32 13.66
C ILE A 302 33.52 22.53 12.39
N ASN A 303 34.77 22.12 12.23
CA ASN A 303 35.18 21.26 11.11
C ASN A 303 35.21 19.79 11.53
N ARG A 304 35.89 19.45 12.62
CA ARG A 304 35.96 18.09 13.16
C ARG A 304 35.91 18.15 14.67
N ILE A 305 35.13 17.27 15.28
CA ILE A 305 34.89 17.25 16.73
C ILE A 305 34.62 15.82 17.20
N LYS A 306 35.02 15.51 18.43
CA LYS A 306 34.72 14.22 19.06
C LYS A 306 33.32 14.22 19.66
N TYR A 307 32.74 13.04 19.82
CA TYR A 307 31.43 12.83 20.43
C TYR A 307 31.31 13.55 21.79
N ASP A 308 32.26 13.34 22.70
CA ASP A 308 32.21 13.90 24.06
C ASP A 308 32.21 15.44 24.06
N GLU A 309 33.01 16.06 23.19
CA GLU A 309 33.09 17.51 23.06
C GLU A 309 31.84 18.09 22.39
N MET A 310 31.29 17.39 21.39
CA MET A 310 30.05 17.79 20.74
C MET A 310 28.85 17.64 21.68
N LEU A 311 28.83 16.63 22.54
CA LEU A 311 27.82 16.44 23.58
C LEU A 311 27.90 17.55 24.63
N ASP A 312 29.10 17.96 25.03
CA ASP A 312 29.30 19.11 25.93
C ASP A 312 28.78 20.41 25.30
N TYR A 313 29.08 20.67 24.03
CA TYR A 313 28.54 21.81 23.30
C TYR A 313 27.03 21.75 23.15
N TYR A 314 26.46 20.58 22.84
CA TYR A 314 25.01 20.40 22.74
C TYR A 314 24.29 20.78 24.04
N ASN A 315 24.90 20.50 25.20
CA ASN A 315 24.33 20.79 26.51
C ASN A 315 24.54 22.25 26.96
N LYS A 316 25.69 22.86 26.60
CA LYS A 316 26.05 24.22 27.05
C LYS A 316 25.59 25.33 26.12
N ILE A 317 25.47 25.05 24.82
CA ILE A 317 25.18 26.04 23.79
C ILE A 317 23.73 25.91 23.36
N ASN A 318 23.03 27.03 23.35
CA ASN A 318 21.65 27.07 22.87
C ASN A 318 21.62 27.14 21.33
N PHE A 319 21.81 25.98 20.69
CA PHE A 319 21.62 25.84 19.24
C PHE A 319 20.17 26.12 18.84
N GLU A 320 19.97 26.60 17.61
CA GLU A 320 18.64 26.96 17.10
C GLU A 320 17.71 25.74 16.98
N GLU A 321 16.56 25.83 17.64
CA GLU A 321 15.50 24.83 17.60
C GLU A 321 14.86 24.76 16.20
N GLY A 322 14.57 23.54 15.75
CA GLY A 322 13.96 23.30 14.43
C GLY A 322 14.91 23.40 13.22
N THR A 323 16.18 23.82 13.41
CA THR A 323 17.19 23.87 12.33
C THR A 323 18.37 22.95 12.60
N ILE A 324 19.38 23.40 13.37
CA ILE A 324 20.65 22.71 13.54
C ILE A 324 20.68 21.81 14.77
N LYS A 325 19.96 22.18 15.84
CA LYS A 325 19.93 21.42 17.09
C LYS A 325 19.42 19.97 16.90
N PRO A 326 18.35 19.70 16.13
CA PRO A 326 17.90 18.33 15.87
C PRO A 326 18.92 17.48 15.10
N LYS A 327 19.68 18.09 14.18
CA LYS A 327 20.73 17.40 13.38
C LYS A 327 21.88 16.94 14.24
N ILE A 328 22.30 17.79 15.17
CA ILE A 328 23.34 17.46 16.15
C ILE A 328 22.86 16.29 17.02
N LEU A 329 21.62 16.34 17.52
CA LEU A 329 21.05 15.28 18.34
C LEU A 329 20.99 13.94 17.59
N ALA A 330 20.52 13.94 16.34
CA ALA A 330 20.50 12.75 15.49
C ALA A 330 21.89 12.17 15.24
N SER A 331 22.90 13.04 15.10
CA SER A 331 24.30 12.65 14.92
C SER A 331 24.86 11.99 16.18
N LEU A 332 24.61 12.56 17.36
CA LEU A 332 25.04 12.01 18.64
C LEU A 332 24.39 10.65 18.90
N ARG A 333 23.08 10.52 18.68
CA ARG A 333 22.37 9.24 18.83
C ARG A 333 22.90 8.16 17.89
N PHE A 334 23.26 8.50 16.66
CA PHE A 334 23.81 7.52 15.72
C PHE A 334 25.15 6.95 16.23
N ILE A 335 26.04 7.81 16.74
CA ILE A 335 27.36 7.41 17.26
C ILE A 335 27.23 6.60 18.56
N GLU A 336 26.33 7.04 19.45
CA GLU A 336 26.00 6.33 20.70
C GLU A 336 25.54 4.90 20.41
N ASN A 337 24.70 4.72 19.38
CA ASN A 337 24.16 3.42 18.99
C ASN A 337 25.05 2.61 18.03
N GLY A 338 26.35 2.93 17.95
CA GLY A 338 27.35 2.07 17.28
C GLY A 338 27.92 2.61 15.97
N GLY A 339 27.43 3.75 15.46
CA GLY A 339 28.04 4.45 14.34
C GLY A 339 29.44 4.98 14.67
N THR A 340 30.32 5.11 13.67
CA THR A 340 31.69 5.59 13.88
C THR A 340 31.86 7.07 13.56
N ARG A 341 31.11 7.57 12.57
CA ARG A 341 31.27 8.95 12.07
C ARG A 341 29.99 9.53 11.48
N VAL A 342 29.77 10.83 11.69
CA VAL A 342 28.67 11.61 11.10
C VAL A 342 29.19 12.85 10.40
N TYR A 343 28.61 13.18 9.24
CA TYR A 343 28.89 14.40 8.48
C TYR A 343 27.64 15.29 8.43
N ILE A 344 27.79 16.57 8.78
CA ILE A 344 26.74 17.59 8.58
C ILE A 344 27.28 18.62 7.58
N THR A 345 26.66 18.70 6.40
CA THR A 345 27.19 19.51 5.29
C THR A 345 26.17 19.95 4.27
N SER A 346 26.57 20.83 3.36
CA SER A 346 25.77 21.25 2.23
C SER A 346 25.89 20.32 1.03
N ILE A 347 24.82 20.28 0.21
CA ILE A 347 24.78 19.44 -0.99
C ILE A 347 25.94 19.73 -1.96
N LYS A 348 26.43 20.98 -1.97
CA LYS A 348 27.54 21.42 -2.83
C LYS A 348 28.87 20.79 -2.43
N ASN A 349 29.01 20.40 -1.17
CA ASN A 349 30.25 19.93 -0.61
C ASN A 349 30.32 18.40 -0.54
N ILE A 350 29.26 17.65 -0.85
CA ILE A 350 29.21 16.18 -0.62
C ILE A 350 30.31 15.37 -1.37
N GLY A 351 31.00 15.97 -2.35
CA GLY A 351 32.04 15.34 -3.17
C GLY A 351 33.50 15.59 -2.76
N SER A 352 33.78 16.43 -1.76
CA SER A 352 35.16 16.64 -1.25
C SER A 352 35.41 15.85 0.05
N ILE A 353 36.66 15.47 0.30
CA ILE A 353 37.05 14.52 1.37
C ILE A 353 36.92 15.09 2.81
N ASP A 354 36.68 16.40 2.98
CA ASP A 354 36.66 17.10 4.29
C ASP A 354 35.42 17.99 4.50
N THR A 355 34.26 17.51 4.08
CA THR A 355 33.21 18.43 3.65
C THR A 355 32.16 18.65 4.68
N GLY A 356 32.50 19.42 5.70
CA GLY A 356 31.54 19.98 6.64
C GLY A 356 31.95 19.72 8.08
N THR A 357 30.96 19.62 8.97
CA THR A 357 31.21 19.24 10.36
C THR A 357 31.23 17.73 10.48
N VAL A 358 32.39 17.19 10.86
CA VAL A 358 32.60 15.77 11.10
C VAL A 358 32.55 15.50 12.60
N ILE A 359 31.63 14.65 13.03
CA ILE A 359 31.51 14.19 14.42
C ILE A 359 32.00 12.74 14.46
N GLU A 360 33.01 12.45 15.27
CA GLU A 360 33.63 11.13 15.39
C GLU A 360 33.44 10.56 16.79
N LYS A 361 33.34 9.22 16.85
CA LYS A 361 33.23 8.49 18.11
C LYS A 361 34.42 8.70 19.04
#